data_AF-Q9SKY7-F1
#
_entry.id   AF-Q9SKY7-F1
#
_cell.length_a   1.000
_cell.length_b   1.000
_cell.length_c   1.000
_cell.angle_alpha   90.00
_cell.angle_beta   90.00
_cell.angle_gamma   90.00
#
_symmetry.space_group_name_H-M   'P 1'
#
loop_
_entity.id
_entity.type
_entity.pdbx_description
1 polymer ?
#
loop_
_entity_poly.entity_id
_entity_poly.type
_entity_poly.pdbx_seq_one_letter_code
_entity_poly.pdbx_strand_id
1 'polypeptide(L)'
;MRKVSSNNGVGVGTFKSQNPNFDDEDDDGDCLFKAVVAKIFASTTSIKAAYAELQRAQSPYDSDAIQAADTVVVNELKTLSELKRSFMRKELNLSPKVAIMLAEIHEQQSLMRTYEIAMKRLEFEVTEKKVKIDELKMNLEENLVMNKSLEKKLTAT
;
A
#
# COMPACT_ATOMS: atom_id res chain seq x y z
N MET A 1 -36.57 12.81 -20.07
CA MET A 1 -36.02 13.77 -19.09
C MET A 1 -36.87 13.70 -17.82
N ARG A 2 -36.38 13.07 -16.74
CA ARG A 2 -37.04 13.06 -15.42
C ARG A 2 -36.24 13.95 -14.47
N LYS A 3 -36.90 14.94 -13.88
CA LYS A 3 -36.37 15.86 -12.87
C LYS A 3 -36.06 15.09 -11.57
N VAL A 4 -34.85 15.27 -11.07
CA VAL A 4 -34.42 14.90 -9.71
C VAL A 4 -34.87 16.03 -8.78
N SER A 5 -35.67 15.71 -7.76
CA SER A 5 -36.00 16.66 -6.67
C SER A 5 -35.10 16.35 -5.49
N SER A 6 -34.29 17.33 -5.09
CA SER A 6 -33.37 17.27 -3.96
C SER A 6 -33.94 18.11 -2.82
N ASN A 7 -34.14 17.51 -1.65
CA ASN A 7 -34.72 18.16 -0.48
C ASN A 7 -33.62 18.29 0.59
N ASN A 8 -33.07 19.49 0.74
CA ASN A 8 -32.21 19.85 1.87
C ASN A 8 -33.07 20.27 3.07
N GLY A 9 -33.35 19.34 3.97
CA GLY A 9 -33.97 19.63 5.26
C GLY A 9 -32.90 19.92 6.31
N VAL A 10 -32.63 21.20 6.57
CA VAL A 10 -31.85 21.63 7.74
C VAL A 10 -32.78 21.60 8.95
N GLY A 11 -32.74 20.51 9.71
CA GLY A 11 -33.39 20.40 11.01
C GLY A 11 -32.49 20.92 12.12
N VAL A 12 -32.75 22.13 12.61
CA VAL A 12 -32.12 22.67 13.83
C VAL A 12 -32.73 21.96 15.04
N GLY A 13 -32.05 20.92 15.52
CA GLY A 13 -32.35 20.28 16.80
C GLY A 13 -31.62 21.01 17.92
N THR A 14 -32.38 21.62 18.83
CA THR A 14 -31.89 22.14 20.12
C THR A 14 -31.26 21.02 20.95
N PHE A 15 -29.94 21.08 21.16
CA PHE A 15 -29.25 20.23 22.12
C PHE A 15 -29.41 20.81 23.53
N LYS A 16 -30.14 20.10 24.38
CA LYS A 16 -30.06 20.26 25.84
C LYS A 16 -28.66 19.81 26.27
N SER A 17 -27.87 20.73 26.82
CA SER A 17 -26.62 20.42 27.50
C SER A 17 -26.94 19.68 28.81
N GLN A 18 -26.93 18.35 28.76
CA GLN A 18 -26.80 17.52 29.95
C GLN A 18 -25.31 17.41 30.28
N ASN A 19 -24.96 17.81 31.50
CA ASN A 19 -23.66 17.60 32.13
C ASN A 19 -23.15 16.18 31.83
N PRO A 20 -21.95 16.02 31.27
CA PRO A 20 -21.27 14.75 31.35
C PRO A 20 -20.56 14.72 32.71
N ASN A 21 -21.16 13.98 33.66
CA ASN A 21 -20.38 13.32 34.69
C ASN A 21 -19.51 12.30 33.97
N PHE A 22 -18.29 12.70 33.65
CA PHE A 22 -17.29 11.83 33.08
C PHE A 22 -16.58 11.11 34.23
N ASP A 23 -16.99 9.87 34.48
CA ASP A 23 -16.16 8.87 35.14
C ASP A 23 -15.00 8.49 34.18
N ASP A 24 -14.11 9.43 33.89
CA ASP A 24 -13.05 9.40 32.84
C ASP A 24 -11.78 8.62 33.23
N GLU A 25 -11.75 7.92 34.36
CA GLU A 25 -10.49 7.26 34.80
C GLU A 25 -10.18 5.95 34.06
N ASP A 26 -11.17 5.32 33.41
CA ASP A 26 -10.99 4.05 32.67
C ASP A 26 -10.79 4.21 31.14
N ASP A 27 -11.06 5.39 30.55
CA ASP A 27 -10.95 5.62 29.10
C ASP A 27 -9.50 5.85 28.64
N ASP A 28 -8.66 6.42 29.51
CA ASP A 28 -7.26 6.72 29.20
C ASP A 28 -6.43 5.46 28.90
N GLY A 29 -6.70 4.37 29.64
CA GLY A 29 -6.03 3.09 29.46
C GLY A 29 -6.34 2.43 28.11
N ASP A 30 -7.61 2.43 27.71
CA ASP A 30 -8.06 1.89 26.42
C ASP A 30 -7.56 2.76 25.26
N CYS A 31 -7.62 4.08 25.41
CA CYS A 31 -7.08 5.02 24.43
C CYS A 31 -5.57 4.83 24.22
N LEU A 32 -4.79 4.69 25.30
CA LEU A 32 -3.36 4.45 25.23
C LEU A 32 -3.05 3.11 24.55
N PHE A 33 -3.80 2.06 24.87
CA PHE A 33 -3.66 0.76 24.22
C PHE A 33 -3.94 0.85 22.71
N LYS A 34 -5.02 1.54 22.30
CA LYS A 34 -5.31 1.80 20.88
C LYS A 34 -4.16 2.53 20.18
N ALA A 35 -3.55 3.51 20.83
CA ALA A 35 -2.39 4.22 20.28
C ALA A 35 -1.16 3.30 20.09
N VAL A 36 -0.91 2.38 21.02
CA VAL A 36 0.15 1.37 20.89
C VAL A 36 -0.14 0.42 19.73
N VAL A 37 -1.38 -0.08 19.64
CA VAL A 37 -1.81 -0.96 18.54
C VAL A 37 -1.67 -0.28 17.19
N ALA A 38 -2.13 0.97 17.06
CA ALA A 38 -2.01 1.75 15.82
C ALA A 38 -0.54 1.90 15.38
N LYS A 39 0.37 2.20 16.32
CA LYS A 39 1.81 2.27 16.01
C LYS A 39 2.41 0.94 15.56
N ILE A 40 1.95 -0.19 16.12
CA ILE A 40 2.38 -1.52 15.68
C ILE A 40 1.96 -1.78 14.24
N PHE A 41 0.70 -1.49 13.88
CA PHE A 41 0.22 -1.62 12.50
C PHE A 41 1.00 -0.73 11.55
N ALA A 42 1.21 0.54 11.90
CA ALA A 42 1.97 1.48 11.11
C ALA A 42 3.40 0.97 10.83
N SER A 43 4.11 0.51 11.86
CA SER A 43 5.48 -0.05 11.72
C SER A 43 5.50 -1.34 10.90
N THR A 44 4.51 -2.23 11.11
CA THR A 44 4.38 -3.49 10.36
C THR A 44 4.16 -3.23 8.87
N THR A 45 3.30 -2.26 8.55
CA THR A 45 3.04 -1.84 7.17
C THR A 45 4.27 -1.16 6.55
N SER A 46 5.03 -0.39 7.31
CA SER A 46 6.32 0.17 6.88
C SER A 46 7.34 -0.92 6.53
N ILE A 47 7.50 -1.93 7.39
CA ILE A 47 8.34 -3.11 7.13
C ILE A 47 7.89 -3.85 5.87
N LYS A 48 6.57 -4.01 5.67
CA LYS A 48 6.02 -4.63 4.45
C LYS A 48 6.36 -3.83 3.20
N ALA A 49 6.30 -2.49 3.25
CA ALA A 49 6.69 -1.63 2.15
C ALA A 49 8.20 -1.75 1.84
N ALA A 50 9.05 -1.72 2.88
CA ALA A 50 10.49 -1.91 2.73
C ALA A 50 10.85 -3.29 2.13
N TYR A 51 10.12 -4.34 2.50
CA TYR A 51 10.29 -5.66 1.87
C TYR A 51 9.93 -5.65 0.38
N ALA A 52 8.87 -4.94 -0.02
CA ALA A 52 8.53 -4.77 -1.43
C ALA A 52 9.63 -3.98 -2.19
N GLU A 53 10.24 -2.99 -1.54
CA GLU A 53 11.38 -2.25 -2.10
C GLU A 53 12.61 -3.15 -2.28
N LEU A 54 12.92 -4.00 -1.28
CA LEU A 54 13.98 -5.02 -1.39
C LEU A 54 13.74 -5.93 -2.59
N GLN A 55 12.52 -6.44 -2.76
CA GLN A 55 12.18 -7.30 -3.91
C GLN A 55 12.39 -6.58 -5.24
N ARG A 56 11.94 -5.33 -5.33
CA ARG A 56 12.11 -4.50 -6.54
C ARG A 56 13.59 -4.28 -6.86
N ALA A 57 14.43 -4.08 -5.85
CA ALA A 57 15.86 -3.80 -6.02
C ALA A 57 16.71 -5.04 -6.36
N GLN A 58 16.12 -6.24 -6.45
CA GLN A 58 16.82 -7.45 -6.91
C GLN A 58 16.85 -7.56 -8.44
N SER A 59 15.96 -6.88 -9.17
CA SER A 59 15.90 -6.98 -10.63
C SER A 59 15.32 -5.69 -11.25
N PRO A 60 16.15 -4.86 -11.90
CA PRO A 60 17.61 -4.96 -11.94
C PRO A 60 18.23 -4.77 -10.55
N TYR A 61 19.40 -5.38 -10.31
CA TYR A 61 20.10 -5.29 -9.03
C TYR A 61 20.52 -3.85 -8.71
N ASP A 62 20.13 -3.36 -7.54
CA ASP A 62 20.43 -2.00 -7.05
C ASP A 62 20.86 -2.08 -5.58
N SER A 63 22.18 -2.04 -5.33
CA SER A 63 22.72 -2.16 -3.97
C SER A 63 22.31 -1.00 -3.06
N ASP A 64 22.17 0.21 -3.60
CA ASP A 64 21.86 1.40 -2.80
C ASP A 64 20.41 1.33 -2.34
N ALA A 65 19.51 0.92 -3.23
CA ALA A 65 18.11 0.67 -2.88
C ALA A 65 17.95 -0.48 -1.88
N ILE A 66 18.77 -1.54 -1.99
CA ILE A 66 18.78 -2.63 -1.00
C ILE A 66 19.19 -2.11 0.38
N GLN A 67 20.27 -1.34 0.48
CA GLN A 67 20.73 -0.77 1.75
C GLN A 67 19.73 0.21 2.36
N ALA A 68 19.09 1.03 1.53
CA ALA A 68 18.05 1.95 1.98
C ALA A 68 16.86 1.20 2.57
N ALA A 69 16.37 0.16 1.90
CA ALA A 69 15.25 -0.64 2.38
C ALA A 69 15.60 -1.44 3.65
N ASP A 70 16.81 -2.00 3.75
CA ASP A 70 17.31 -2.65 4.97
C ASP A 70 17.37 -1.67 6.16
N THR A 71 17.87 -0.45 5.92
CA THR A 71 17.93 0.60 6.93
C THR A 71 16.53 0.94 7.46
N VAL A 72 15.51 0.99 6.60
CA VAL A 72 14.12 1.19 7.02
C VAL A 72 13.66 0.03 7.92
N VAL A 73 13.89 -1.22 7.53
CA VAL A 73 13.53 -2.39 8.36
C VAL A 73 14.17 -2.33 9.74
N VAL A 74 15.47 -2.04 9.81
CA VAL A 74 16.21 -1.93 11.09
C VAL A 74 15.65 -0.80 11.96
N ASN A 75 15.34 0.35 11.37
CA ASN A 75 14.76 1.47 12.09
C ASN A 75 13.38 1.13 12.66
N GLU A 76 12.50 0.52 11.87
CA GLU A 76 11.16 0.12 12.33
C GLU A 76 11.22 -0.93 13.45
N LEU A 77 12.13 -1.91 13.34
CA LEU A 77 12.34 -2.89 14.41
C LEU A 77 12.86 -2.25 15.70
N LYS A 78 13.73 -1.24 15.58
CA LYS A 78 14.20 -0.45 16.72
C LYS A 78 13.04 0.32 17.35
N THR A 79 12.21 0.98 16.55
CA THR A 79 11.01 1.70 17.00
C THR A 79 10.02 0.76 17.72
N LEU A 80 9.77 -0.43 17.18
CA LEU A 80 8.93 -1.45 17.83
C LEU A 80 9.53 -1.94 19.16
N SER A 81 10.85 -2.13 19.23
CA SER A 81 11.54 -2.52 20.46
C SER A 81 11.41 -1.44 21.55
N GLU A 82 11.59 -0.18 21.20
CA GLU A 82 11.42 0.97 22.10
C GLU A 82 9.96 1.12 22.55
N LEU A 83 9.00 0.95 21.65
CA LEU A 83 7.57 0.96 21.96
C LEU A 83 7.19 -0.16 22.94
N LYS A 84 7.67 -1.39 22.70
CA LYS A 84 7.48 -2.52 23.62
C LYS A 84 8.05 -2.21 25.00
N ARG A 85 9.26 -1.66 25.04
CA ARG A 85 9.98 -1.39 26.29
C ARG A 85 9.31 -0.30 27.12
N SER A 86 8.83 0.77 26.48
CA SER A 86 8.10 1.86 27.13
C SER A 86 6.71 1.44 27.62
N PHE A 87 5.99 0.62 26.83
CA PHE A 87 4.72 0.02 27.25
C PHE A 87 4.88 -0.88 28.49
N MET A 88 5.89 -1.76 28.51
CA MET A 88 6.16 -2.65 29.65
C MET A 88 6.59 -1.91 30.92
N ARG A 89 7.31 -0.78 30.78
CA ARG A 89 7.71 0.06 31.91
C ARG A 89 6.64 1.04 32.38
N LYS A 90 5.49 1.10 31.70
CA LYS A 90 4.43 2.11 31.93
C LYS A 90 4.96 3.55 31.79
N GLU A 91 5.92 3.76 30.89
CA GLU A 91 6.59 5.04 30.63
C GLU A 91 6.10 5.66 29.29
N LEU A 92 4.89 5.34 28.85
CA LEU A 92 4.34 5.86 27.60
C LEU A 92 3.84 7.30 27.77
N ASN A 93 4.65 8.25 27.33
CA ASN A 93 4.25 9.65 27.21
C ASN A 93 3.63 9.92 25.84
N LEU A 94 2.42 9.40 25.61
CA LEU A 94 1.67 9.59 24.36
C LEU A 94 0.43 10.43 24.63
N SER A 95 0.13 11.38 23.75
CA SER A 95 -1.25 11.87 23.60
C SER A 95 -1.99 10.85 22.74
N PRO A 96 -2.92 10.04 23.27
CA PRO A 96 -3.44 8.88 22.56
C PRO A 96 -4.07 9.24 21.21
N LYS A 97 -4.89 10.29 21.19
CA LYS A 97 -5.57 10.78 19.98
C LYS A 97 -4.58 11.20 18.89
N VAL A 98 -3.55 11.97 19.24
CA VAL A 98 -2.53 12.42 18.28
C VAL A 98 -1.69 11.24 17.80
N ALA A 99 -1.32 10.34 18.71
CA ALA A 99 -0.54 9.15 18.39
C ALA A 99 -1.26 8.21 17.41
N ILE A 100 -2.58 8.03 17.57
CA ILE A 100 -3.42 7.25 16.65
C ILE A 100 -3.41 7.91 15.26
N MET A 101 -3.73 9.21 15.17
CA MET A 101 -3.80 9.91 13.87
C MET A 101 -2.47 9.88 13.11
N LEU A 102 -1.34 10.07 13.81
CA LEU A 102 -0.01 10.00 13.19
C LEU A 102 0.33 8.58 12.73
N ALA A 103 -0.06 7.55 13.50
CA ALA A 103 0.16 6.17 13.12
C ALA A 103 -0.67 5.78 11.87
N GLU A 104 -1.93 6.21 11.80
CA GLU A 104 -2.79 6.01 10.62
C GLU A 104 -2.22 6.69 9.37
N ILE A 105 -1.75 7.94 9.48
CA ILE A 105 -1.10 8.65 8.36
C ILE A 105 0.15 7.88 7.89
N HIS A 106 0.98 7.42 8.83
CA HIS A 106 2.17 6.65 8.51
C HIS A 106 1.84 5.33 7.81
N GLU A 107 0.82 4.60 8.31
CA GLU A 107 0.32 3.38 7.68
C GLU A 107 -0.16 3.64 6.24
N GLN A 108 -0.96 4.69 6.03
CA GLN A 108 -1.45 5.07 4.71
C GLN A 108 -0.31 5.39 3.74
N GLN A 109 0.72 6.11 4.18
CA GLN A 109 1.90 6.40 3.38
C GLN A 109 2.66 5.11 2.98
N SER A 110 2.79 4.17 3.91
CA SER A 110 3.45 2.89 3.64
C SER A 110 2.64 1.98 2.70
N LEU A 111 1.31 2.01 2.79
CA LEU A 111 0.42 1.36 1.81
C LEU A 111 0.58 1.98 0.42
N MET A 112 0.61 3.31 0.32
CA MET A 112 0.82 4.00 -0.96
C MET A 112 2.12 3.56 -1.64
N ARG A 113 3.23 3.49 -0.91
CA ARG A 113 4.51 2.98 -1.46
C ARG A 113 4.38 1.56 -2.01
N THR A 114 3.69 0.68 -1.28
CA THR A 114 3.45 -0.70 -1.73
C THR A 114 2.65 -0.75 -3.03
N TYR A 115 1.60 0.07 -3.16
CA TYR A 115 0.80 0.16 -4.37
C TYR A 115 1.58 0.73 -5.55
N GLU A 116 2.42 1.73 -5.33
CA GLU A 116 3.30 2.28 -6.37
C GLU A 116 4.26 1.22 -6.93
N ILE A 117 4.85 0.39 -6.05
CA ILE A 117 5.73 -0.72 -6.47
C ILE A 117 4.95 -1.75 -7.30
N ALA A 118 3.75 -2.14 -6.84
CA ALA A 118 2.90 -3.09 -7.56
C ALA A 118 2.46 -2.55 -8.92
N MET A 119 2.13 -1.26 -9.00
CA MET A 119 1.75 -0.57 -10.23
C MET A 119 2.90 -0.58 -11.24
N LYS A 120 4.12 -0.19 -10.83
CA LYS A 120 5.31 -0.23 -11.71
C LYS A 120 5.61 -1.64 -12.23
N ARG A 121 5.43 -2.67 -11.39
CA ARG A 121 5.58 -4.07 -11.82
C ARG A 121 4.56 -4.44 -12.90
N LEU A 122 3.29 -4.10 -12.69
CA LEU A 122 2.22 -4.39 -13.66
C LEU A 122 2.43 -3.63 -14.98
N GLU A 123 2.87 -2.37 -14.92
CA GLU A 123 3.23 -1.59 -16.11
C GLU A 123 4.34 -2.28 -16.91
N PHE A 124 5.40 -2.74 -16.23
CA PHE A 124 6.47 -3.51 -16.87
C PHE A 124 5.94 -4.79 -17.54
N GLU A 125 5.15 -5.59 -16.83
CA GLU A 125 4.54 -6.81 -17.40
C GLU A 125 3.66 -6.52 -18.63
N VAL A 126 2.91 -5.42 -18.62
CA VAL A 126 2.09 -5.00 -19.77
C VAL A 126 2.99 -4.68 -20.97
N THR A 127 4.10 -3.97 -20.75
CA THR A 127 5.05 -3.65 -21.84
C THR A 127 5.73 -4.90 -22.39
N GLU A 128 6.18 -5.82 -21.54
CA GLU A 128 6.79 -7.09 -21.94
C GLU A 128 5.82 -7.95 -22.76
N LYS A 129 4.58 -8.12 -22.28
CA LYS A 129 3.54 -8.87 -22.99
C LYS A 129 3.21 -8.23 -24.33
N LYS A 130 3.22 -6.90 -24.43
CA LYS A 130 3.01 -6.18 -25.69
C LYS A 130 4.12 -6.48 -26.71
N VAL A 131 5.39 -6.40 -26.30
CA VAL A 131 6.53 -6.78 -27.15
C VAL A 131 6.39 -8.23 -27.62
N LYS A 132 6.02 -9.14 -26.72
CA LYS A 132 5.84 -10.55 -27.08
C LYS A 132 4.70 -10.78 -28.07
N ILE A 133 3.59 -10.06 -27.91
CA ILE A 133 2.47 -10.11 -28.86
C ILE A 133 2.92 -9.64 -30.25
N ASP A 134 3.68 -8.54 -30.32
CA ASP A 134 4.15 -7.99 -31.60
C ASP A 134 5.17 -8.94 -32.27
N GLU A 135 6.08 -9.55 -31.51
CA GLU A 135 7.00 -10.60 -31.99
C GLU A 135 6.23 -11.81 -32.55
N LEU A 136 5.23 -12.31 -31.82
CA LEU A 136 4.43 -13.46 -32.26
C LEU A 136 3.60 -13.15 -33.52
N LYS A 137 3.09 -11.92 -33.66
CA LYS A 137 2.41 -11.48 -34.89
C LYS A 137 3.34 -11.47 -36.09
N MET A 138 4.55 -10.93 -35.93
CA MET A 138 5.57 -10.92 -36.98
C MET A 138 5.92 -12.36 -37.41
N ASN A 139 6.20 -13.24 -36.44
CA ASN A 139 6.48 -14.65 -36.71
C ASN A 139 5.31 -15.36 -37.41
N LEU A 140 4.07 -15.04 -37.03
CA LEU A 140 2.88 -15.58 -37.69
C LEU A 140 2.80 -15.12 -39.15
N GLU A 141 3.04 -13.84 -39.43
CA GLU A 141 3.05 -13.28 -40.78
C GLU A 141 4.14 -13.91 -41.66
N GLU A 142 5.36 -14.07 -41.15
CA GLU A 142 6.46 -14.75 -41.84
C GLU A 142 6.12 -16.21 -42.18
N ASN A 143 5.57 -16.95 -41.23
CA ASN A 143 5.14 -18.33 -41.45
C ASN A 143 4.00 -18.42 -42.48
N LEU A 144 3.05 -17.47 -42.48
CA LEU A 144 1.99 -17.42 -43.48
C LEU A 144 2.54 -17.15 -44.89
N VAL A 145 3.54 -16.27 -45.03
CA VAL A 145 4.21 -16.02 -46.32
C VAL A 145 4.97 -17.27 -46.79
N MET A 146 5.68 -17.94 -45.89
CA MET A 146 6.41 -19.17 -46.17
C MET A 146 5.46 -20.30 -46.61
N ASN A 147 4.37 -20.52 -45.86
CA ASN A 147 3.35 -21.53 -46.19
C ASN A 147 2.72 -21.27 -47.57
N LYS A 148 2.31 -20.02 -47.86
CA LYS A 148 1.81 -19.65 -49.18
C LYS A 148 2.82 -19.91 -50.30
N SER A 149 4.12 -19.70 -50.05
CA SER A 149 5.16 -20.03 -51.03
C SER A 149 5.31 -21.54 -51.24
N LEU A 150 5.16 -22.35 -50.20
CA LEU A 150 5.23 -23.81 -50.29
C LEU A 150 4.01 -24.39 -51.00
N GLU A 151 2.81 -23.89 -50.69
CA GLU A 151 1.56 -24.27 -51.37
C GLU A 151 1.64 -24.03 -52.89
N LYS A 152 2.20 -22.87 -53.30
CA LYS A 152 2.43 -22.57 -54.73
C LYS A 152 3.41 -23.54 -55.39
N LYS A 153 4.45 -23.99 -54.68
CA LYS A 153 5.42 -24.97 -55.21
C LYS A 153 4.79 -26.36 -55.33
N LEU A 154 3.98 -26.75 -54.35
CA LEU A 154 3.30 -28.05 -54.32
C LEU A 154 2.25 -28.16 -55.43
N THR A 155 1.51 -27.09 -55.70
CA THR A 155 0.45 -27.05 -56.74
C THR A 155 1.00 -26.87 -58.16
N ALA A 156 2.27 -26.52 -58.33
CA ALA A 156 2.94 -26.42 -59.63
C ALA A 156 3.56 -27.76 -60.12
N THR A 157 3.50 -28.81 -59.29
CA THR A 157 3.92 -30.18 -59.62
C THR A 157 2.69 -31.03 -59.89
#